data_AF-A0A923Q1S7-F1
#
_entry.id   AF-A0A923Q1S7-F1
#
_cell.length_a   1.000
_cell.length_b   1.000
_cell.length_c   1.000
_cell.angle_alpha   90.00
_cell.angle_beta   90.00
_cell.angle_gamma   90.00
#
_symmetry.space_group_name_H-M   'P 1'
#
loop_
_entity.id
_entity.type
_entity.pdbx_description
1 polymer ?
#
loop_
_entity_poly.entity_id
_entity_poly.type
_entity_poly.pdbx_seq_one_letter_code
_entity_poly.pdbx_strand_id
1 'polypeptide(L)'
;MNRFLLSIFSTSIVIVCIFFGSSGFAKSASKTPSKSSAEMKAETEAANTAVEEFVAKCFKDYLRQLSKPTEKVKKRCVSIPFRSEWKKIAAVKNIDPLLLTETAEPAWKAHVEVVDVNARLKSAKVLLGEEPDQYCLKIKIDKNEEDIKIASTRKCSK
;
A
#
# COMPACT_ATOMS: atom_id res chain seq x y z
N MET A 1 -24.71 44.05 2.92
CA MET A 1 -24.50 44.86 4.13
C MET A 1 -24.60 43.97 5.35
N ASN A 2 -23.54 44.01 6.15
CA ASN A 2 -23.25 43.20 7.33
C ASN A 2 -24.44 43.07 8.28
N ARG A 3 -24.62 41.87 8.84
CA ARG A 3 -25.07 41.75 10.22
C ARG A 3 -23.98 41.09 11.04
N PHE A 4 -23.44 41.95 11.90
CA PHE A 4 -22.40 41.74 12.88
C PHE A 4 -22.76 40.59 13.82
N LEU A 5 -21.75 39.75 14.03
CA LEU A 5 -21.60 38.86 15.17
C LEU A 5 -21.53 39.69 16.46
N LEU A 6 -22.30 39.27 17.46
CA LEU A 6 -22.06 39.61 18.86
C LEU A 6 -22.77 38.56 19.71
N SER A 7 -21.99 37.70 20.36
CA SER A 7 -22.29 37.32 21.74
C SER A 7 -21.02 36.77 22.37
N ILE A 8 -20.56 37.56 23.33
CA ILE A 8 -19.41 37.39 24.22
C ILE A 8 -20.01 36.94 25.54
N PHE A 9 -19.60 35.81 26.10
CA PHE A 9 -19.73 35.42 27.52
C PHE A 9 -19.03 34.06 27.62
N SER A 10 -18.31 33.65 28.66
CA SER A 10 -17.95 34.24 29.93
C SER A 10 -16.83 33.36 30.48
N THR A 11 -16.09 33.94 31.40
CA THR A 11 -14.91 33.48 32.13
C THR A 11 -15.03 32.13 32.87
N SER A 12 -13.85 31.53 33.07
CA SER A 12 -13.39 30.80 34.28
C SER A 12 -13.61 29.29 34.41
N ILE A 13 -12.47 28.58 34.25
CA ILE A 13 -11.83 27.62 35.19
C ILE A 13 -12.68 26.44 35.68
N VAL A 14 -12.23 25.21 35.39
CA VAL A 14 -11.65 24.26 36.39
C VAL A 14 -10.73 23.28 35.64
N ILE A 15 -9.43 23.35 35.92
CA ILE A 15 -8.47 22.27 35.61
C ILE A 15 -8.62 21.24 36.72
N VAL A 16 -9.17 20.07 36.40
CA VAL A 16 -9.13 18.91 37.28
C VAL A 16 -7.92 18.07 36.89
N CYS A 17 -6.80 18.27 37.58
CA CYS A 17 -5.69 17.33 37.58
C CYS A 17 -6.05 16.18 38.53
N ILE A 18 -6.49 15.05 37.99
CA ILE A 18 -6.62 13.82 38.79
C ILE A 18 -5.29 13.08 38.75
N PHE A 19 -4.53 13.21 39.84
CA PHE A 19 -3.41 12.32 40.16
C PHE A 19 -3.98 11.00 40.67
N PHE A 20 -4.11 10.01 39.80
CA PHE A 20 -4.23 8.61 40.22
C PHE A 20 -2.83 7.99 40.32
N GLY A 21 -2.35 7.92 41.56
CA GLY A 21 -2.05 6.66 42.21
C GLY A 21 -1.03 5.74 41.55
N SER A 22 0.20 5.82 42.06
CA SER A 22 1.21 4.78 42.03
C SER A 22 0.64 3.39 42.32
N SER A 23 0.76 2.48 41.37
CA SER A 23 0.96 1.06 41.68
C SER A 23 1.92 0.48 40.64
N GLY A 24 3.03 -0.05 41.14
CA GLY A 24 4.13 -0.55 40.35
C GLY A 24 3.69 -1.70 39.46
N PHE A 25 3.87 -1.52 38.15
CA PHE A 25 3.99 -2.66 37.25
C PHE A 25 5.48 -3.00 37.16
N ALA A 26 5.85 -4.04 37.90
CA ALA A 26 7.13 -4.68 37.79
C ALA A 26 7.38 -5.04 36.32
N LYS A 27 8.55 -4.61 35.85
CA LYS A 27 9.19 -4.93 34.60
C LYS A 27 9.38 -6.46 34.51
N SER A 28 8.37 -7.17 34.01
CA SER A 28 8.55 -8.55 33.55
C SER A 28 9.05 -8.49 32.11
N ALA A 29 10.36 -8.39 31.97
CA ALA A 29 11.04 -8.64 30.72
C ALA A 29 10.86 -10.13 30.39
N SER A 30 9.79 -10.45 29.67
CA SER A 30 9.71 -11.75 29.03
C SER A 30 10.88 -11.83 28.05
N LYS A 31 11.76 -12.80 28.28
CA LYS A 31 12.74 -13.24 27.29
C LYS A 31 11.95 -13.65 26.05
N THR A 32 11.79 -12.72 25.12
CA THR A 32 11.57 -13.08 23.73
C THR A 32 12.83 -13.83 23.30
N PRO A 33 12.73 -15.09 22.84
CA PRO A 33 13.87 -15.75 22.23
C PRO A 33 14.32 -14.88 21.06
N SER A 34 15.51 -14.31 21.17
CA SER A 34 16.14 -13.54 20.10
C SER A 34 16.40 -14.51 18.95
N LYS A 35 15.59 -14.43 17.89
CA LYS A 35 15.86 -15.18 16.65
C LYS A 35 17.30 -14.90 16.21
N SER A 36 17.99 -15.94 15.79
CA SER A 36 19.33 -15.81 15.23
C SER A 36 19.30 -14.95 13.96
N SER A 37 20.43 -14.30 13.65
CA SER A 37 20.55 -13.50 12.42
C SER A 37 20.26 -14.32 11.15
N ALA A 38 20.50 -15.64 11.19
CA ALA A 38 20.20 -16.56 10.08
C ALA A 38 18.69 -16.77 9.90
N GLU A 39 17.94 -17.00 10.99
CA GLU A 39 16.48 -17.14 10.96
C GLU A 39 15.80 -15.85 10.47
N MET A 40 16.29 -14.69 10.91
CA MET A 40 15.75 -13.39 10.49
C MET A 40 15.95 -13.10 9.00
N LYS A 41 17.09 -13.53 8.43
CA LYS A 41 17.38 -13.42 6.99
C LYS A 41 16.47 -14.34 6.17
N ALA A 42 16.36 -15.60 6.57
CA ALA A 42 15.50 -16.58 5.89
C ALA A 42 14.01 -16.15 5.88
N GLU A 43 13.50 -15.63 6.99
CA GLU A 43 12.12 -15.11 7.08
C GLU A 43 11.90 -13.88 6.18
N THR A 44 12.89 -13.00 6.08
CA THR A 44 12.80 -11.80 5.23
C THR A 44 12.82 -12.18 3.74
N GLU A 45 13.65 -13.14 3.36
CA GLU A 45 13.74 -13.64 1.99
C GLU A 45 12.43 -14.32 1.58
N ALA A 46 11.90 -15.24 2.40
CA ALA A 46 10.61 -15.86 2.15
C ALA A 46 9.47 -14.84 2.05
N ALA A 47 9.48 -13.80 2.91
CA ALA A 47 8.51 -12.73 2.85
C ALA A 47 8.62 -11.87 1.57
N ASN A 48 9.84 -11.64 1.08
CA ASN A 48 10.07 -10.94 -0.19
C ASN A 48 9.59 -11.78 -1.37
N THR A 49 9.92 -13.08 -1.43
CA THR A 49 9.45 -13.98 -2.49
C THR A 49 7.92 -14.04 -2.56
N ALA A 50 7.24 -14.16 -1.41
CA ALA A 50 5.77 -14.17 -1.37
C ALA A 50 5.15 -12.87 -1.90
N VAL A 51 5.78 -11.73 -1.62
CA VAL A 51 5.37 -10.42 -2.15
C VAL A 51 5.59 -10.37 -3.67
N GLU A 52 6.76 -10.80 -4.13
CA GLU A 52 7.14 -10.79 -5.55
C GLU A 52 6.15 -11.61 -6.38
N GLU A 53 5.92 -12.86 -5.98
CA GLU A 53 4.98 -13.77 -6.64
C GLU A 53 3.56 -13.20 -6.67
N PHE A 54 3.10 -12.62 -5.55
CA PHE A 54 1.79 -12.00 -5.46
C PHE A 54 1.65 -10.82 -6.44
N VAL A 55 2.61 -9.89 -6.42
CA VAL A 55 2.57 -8.70 -7.29
C VAL A 55 2.65 -9.11 -8.75
N ALA A 56 3.58 -10.01 -9.10
CA ALA A 56 3.73 -10.51 -10.46
C ALA A 56 2.45 -11.17 -10.97
N LYS A 57 1.84 -12.04 -10.16
CA LYS A 57 0.56 -12.70 -10.49
C LYS A 57 -0.56 -11.68 -10.69
N CYS A 58 -0.64 -10.67 -9.84
CA CYS A 58 -1.66 -9.64 -9.94
C CYS A 58 -1.54 -8.81 -11.22
N PHE A 59 -0.34 -8.37 -11.59
CA PHE A 59 -0.13 -7.65 -12.84
C PHE A 59 -0.37 -8.52 -14.06
N LYS A 60 0.11 -9.77 -14.07
CA LYS A 60 -0.15 -10.73 -15.16
C LYS A 60 -1.65 -10.98 -15.36
N ASP A 61 -2.39 -11.27 -14.29
CA ASP A 61 -3.83 -11.50 -14.37
C ASP A 61 -4.60 -10.25 -14.79
N TYR A 62 -4.17 -9.07 -14.35
CA TYR A 62 -4.76 -7.79 -14.72
C TYR A 62 -4.55 -7.49 -16.20
N LEU A 63 -3.30 -7.61 -16.69
CA LEU A 63 -2.93 -7.35 -18.08
C LEU A 63 -3.53 -8.39 -19.05
N ARG A 64 -3.79 -9.62 -18.60
CA ARG A 64 -4.51 -10.61 -19.42
C ARG A 64 -5.94 -10.16 -19.76
N GLN A 65 -6.53 -9.31 -18.92
CA GLN A 65 -7.92 -8.85 -19.02
C GLN A 65 -8.02 -7.36 -19.39
N LEU A 66 -7.01 -6.77 -20.05
CA LEU A 66 -6.94 -5.32 -20.35
C LEU A 66 -8.22 -4.69 -20.93
N SER A 67 -8.99 -5.43 -21.72
CA SER A 67 -10.23 -4.91 -22.30
C SER A 67 -11.33 -4.65 -21.25
N LYS A 68 -11.41 -5.50 -20.22
CA LYS A 68 -12.32 -5.37 -19.07
C LYS A 68 -11.71 -6.13 -17.87
N PRO A 69 -10.84 -5.51 -17.06
CA PRO A 69 -10.29 -6.17 -15.89
C PRO A 69 -11.45 -6.56 -14.97
N THR A 70 -11.60 -7.87 -14.72
CA THR A 70 -12.72 -8.36 -13.91
C THR A 70 -12.64 -7.77 -12.51
N GLU A 71 -13.81 -7.42 -11.98
CA GLU A 71 -13.97 -6.98 -10.59
C GLU A 71 -13.37 -8.01 -9.60
N LYS A 72 -13.29 -9.29 -10.01
CA LYS A 72 -12.63 -10.38 -9.28
C LYS A 72 -11.12 -10.15 -9.12
N VAL A 73 -10.40 -9.80 -10.19
CA VAL A 73 -8.95 -9.52 -10.12
C VAL A 73 -8.71 -8.29 -9.24
N LYS A 74 -9.51 -7.22 -9.42
CA LYS A 74 -9.41 -6.01 -8.59
C LYS A 74 -9.62 -6.32 -7.11
N LYS A 75 -10.69 -7.05 -6.76
CA LYS A 75 -10.99 -7.45 -5.37
C LYS A 75 -9.88 -8.26 -4.72
N ARG A 76 -9.25 -9.16 -5.48
CA ARG A 76 -8.18 -10.04 -4.98
C ARG A 76 -6.85 -9.31 -4.84
N CYS A 77 -6.53 -8.43 -5.79
CA CYS A 77 -5.20 -7.82 -5.88
C CYS A 77 -5.08 -6.48 -5.16
N VAL A 78 -6.19 -5.75 -5.01
CA VAL A 78 -6.17 -4.34 -4.62
C VAL A 78 -6.89 -4.15 -3.30
N SER A 79 -6.28 -3.39 -2.39
CA SER A 79 -6.84 -3.12 -1.06
C SER A 79 -8.20 -2.40 -1.16
N ILE A 80 -9.03 -2.54 -0.13
CA ILE A 80 -10.32 -1.85 -0.06
C ILE A 80 -10.14 -0.32 -0.12
N PRO A 81 -9.19 0.30 0.62
CA PRO A 81 -8.94 1.73 0.52
C PRO A 81 -8.59 2.16 -0.91
N PHE A 82 -7.68 1.45 -1.58
CA PHE A 82 -7.25 1.83 -2.93
C PHE A 82 -8.37 1.67 -3.97
N ARG A 83 -9.19 0.61 -3.86
CA ARG A 83 -10.39 0.43 -4.70
C ARG A 83 -11.43 1.54 -4.49
N SER A 84 -11.52 2.08 -3.27
CA SER A 84 -12.45 3.17 -2.96
C SER A 84 -12.01 4.49 -3.61
N GLU A 85 -10.69 4.70 -3.73
CA GLU A 85 -10.11 5.84 -4.46
C GLU A 85 -10.11 5.64 -5.98
N TRP A 86 -10.21 4.40 -6.46
CA TRP A 86 -10.16 4.05 -7.88
C TRP A 86 -11.13 4.86 -8.73
N LYS A 87 -12.39 4.98 -8.31
CA LYS A 87 -13.41 5.76 -9.03
C LYS A 87 -13.06 7.24 -9.07
N LYS A 88 -12.48 7.79 -7.99
CA LYS A 88 -12.06 9.19 -7.92
C LYS A 88 -10.89 9.45 -8.89
N ILE A 89 -9.89 8.57 -8.91
CA ILE A 89 -8.72 8.71 -9.79
C ILE A 89 -9.13 8.56 -11.26
N ALA A 90 -9.93 7.54 -11.58
CA ALA A 90 -10.38 7.28 -12.94
C ALA A 90 -11.25 8.42 -13.50
N ALA A 91 -12.15 8.98 -12.68
CA ALA A 91 -13.03 10.07 -13.12
C ALA A 91 -12.29 11.39 -13.36
N VAL A 92 -11.25 11.69 -12.58
CA VAL A 92 -10.53 12.98 -12.68
C VAL A 92 -9.48 12.95 -13.78
N LYS A 93 -8.78 11.82 -13.94
CA LYS A 93 -7.59 11.75 -14.79
C LYS A 93 -7.78 10.94 -16.07
N ASN A 94 -8.92 10.27 -16.24
CA ASN A 94 -9.17 9.35 -17.35
C ASN A 94 -8.08 8.26 -17.53
N ILE A 95 -7.40 7.89 -16.44
CA ILE A 95 -6.36 6.85 -16.42
C ILE A 95 -6.81 5.61 -15.65
N ASP A 96 -6.21 4.47 -15.97
CA ASP A 96 -6.23 3.30 -15.10
C ASP A 96 -5.41 3.59 -13.82
N PRO A 97 -6.01 3.54 -12.62
CA PRO A 97 -5.32 3.85 -11.36
C PRO A 97 -4.19 2.87 -10.99
N LEU A 98 -4.22 1.62 -11.46
CA LEU A 98 -3.16 0.65 -11.19
C LEU A 98 -1.98 0.88 -12.13
N LEU A 99 -2.25 1.07 -13.43
CA LEU A 99 -1.22 1.24 -14.45
C LEU A 99 -0.74 2.69 -14.63
N LEU A 100 -1.50 3.68 -14.13
CA LEU A 100 -1.25 5.11 -14.26
C LEU A 100 -1.10 5.59 -15.71
N THR A 101 -1.86 4.98 -16.62
CA THR A 101 -1.92 5.32 -18.04
C THR A 101 -3.37 5.29 -18.53
N GLU A 102 -3.67 6.05 -19.58
CA GLU A 102 -4.98 6.04 -20.25
C GLU A 102 -5.15 4.75 -21.06
N THR A 103 -4.08 4.35 -21.77
CA THR A 103 -4.06 3.17 -22.62
C THR A 103 -2.90 2.27 -22.20
N ALA A 104 -3.22 1.01 -21.90
CA ALA A 104 -2.22 0.00 -21.61
C ALA A 104 -1.67 -0.60 -22.90
N GLU A 105 -0.35 -0.74 -22.98
CA GLU A 105 0.29 -1.30 -24.17
C GLU A 105 0.14 -2.82 -24.21
N PRO A 106 -0.26 -3.42 -25.34
CA PRO A 106 -0.37 -4.87 -25.47
C PRO A 106 0.93 -5.62 -25.17
N ALA A 107 2.09 -5.01 -25.46
CA ALA A 107 3.42 -5.59 -25.25
C ALA A 107 3.69 -5.91 -23.77
N TRP A 108 3.11 -5.14 -22.83
CA TRP A 108 3.27 -5.37 -21.39
C TRP A 108 2.73 -6.73 -20.94
N LYS A 109 1.84 -7.38 -21.71
CA LYS A 109 1.36 -8.73 -21.41
C LYS A 109 2.47 -9.78 -21.48
N ALA A 110 3.49 -9.55 -22.30
CA ALA A 110 4.60 -10.48 -22.49
C ALA A 110 5.64 -10.36 -21.38
N HIS A 111 5.89 -9.13 -20.91
CA HIS A 111 6.97 -8.82 -19.98
C HIS A 111 6.46 -8.08 -18.75
N VAL A 112 6.43 -8.82 -17.63
CA VAL A 112 6.12 -8.32 -16.28
C VAL A 112 7.21 -8.83 -15.35
N GLU A 113 8.05 -7.92 -14.87
CA GLU A 113 9.12 -8.20 -13.93
C GLU A 113 8.87 -7.44 -12.63
N VAL A 114 9.19 -8.06 -11.49
CA VAL A 114 9.05 -7.43 -10.17
C VAL A 114 10.42 -7.38 -9.52
N VAL A 115 10.88 -6.17 -9.21
CA VAL A 115 12.22 -5.92 -8.67
C VAL A 115 12.15 -5.06 -7.42
N ASP A 116 13.28 -4.90 -6.72
CA ASP A 116 13.41 -4.07 -5.51
C ASP A 116 12.33 -4.37 -4.45
N VAL A 117 12.03 -5.65 -4.26
CA VAL A 117 11.03 -6.11 -3.29
C VAL A 117 11.55 -5.92 -1.87
N ASN A 118 10.77 -5.22 -1.06
CA ASN A 118 11.06 -5.02 0.34
C ASN A 118 9.79 -5.23 1.17
N ALA A 119 9.62 -6.45 1.69
CA ALA A 119 8.46 -6.82 2.51
C ALA A 119 8.39 -6.01 3.82
N ARG A 120 9.54 -5.58 4.37
CA ARG A 120 9.59 -4.75 5.58
C ARG A 120 9.09 -3.33 5.32
N LEU A 121 9.50 -2.72 4.22
CA LEU A 121 9.03 -1.40 3.76
C LEU A 121 7.69 -1.47 3.04
N LYS A 122 7.14 -2.68 2.85
CA LYS A 122 5.90 -2.95 2.13
C LYS A 122 5.91 -2.29 0.74
N SER A 123 6.97 -2.52 -0.02
CA SER A 123 7.14 -1.92 -1.35
C SER A 123 7.75 -2.90 -2.35
N ALA A 124 7.43 -2.70 -3.62
CA ALA A 124 8.07 -3.37 -4.76
C ALA A 124 8.11 -2.42 -5.96
N LYS A 125 8.93 -2.72 -6.96
CA LYS A 125 8.84 -2.10 -8.29
C LYS A 125 8.35 -3.13 -9.30
N VAL A 126 7.55 -2.69 -10.24
CA VAL A 126 7.08 -3.49 -11.37
C VAL A 126 7.58 -2.83 -12.63
N LEU A 127 8.22 -3.63 -13.47
CA LEU A 127 8.70 -3.24 -14.78
C LEU A 127 7.85 -3.94 -15.84
N LEU A 128 7.30 -3.16 -16.76
CA LEU A 128 6.43 -3.64 -17.83
C LEU A 128 7.07 -3.35 -19.19
N GLY A 129 7.04 -4.32 -20.09
CA GLY A 129 7.73 -4.21 -21.39
C GLY A 129 9.22 -4.56 -21.31
N GLU A 130 9.93 -4.28 -22.40
CA GLU A 130 11.35 -4.59 -22.59
C GLU A 130 12.17 -3.28 -22.66
N GLU A 131 13.48 -3.37 -22.45
CA GLU A 131 14.37 -2.23 -22.68
C GLU A 131 14.41 -1.84 -24.17
N PRO A 132 14.58 -0.54 -24.49
CA PRO A 132 14.78 0.60 -23.57
C PRO A 132 13.48 1.23 -23.05
N ASP A 133 12.31 0.79 -23.53
CA ASP A 133 11.02 1.43 -23.30
C ASP A 133 10.27 0.89 -22.06
N GLN A 134 11.04 0.44 -21.07
CA GLN A 134 10.49 -0.25 -19.91
C GLN A 134 9.68 0.71 -19.03
N TYR A 135 8.41 0.36 -18.80
CA TYR A 135 7.51 1.16 -18.00
C TYR A 135 7.56 0.74 -16.53
N CYS A 136 8.03 1.66 -15.67
CA CYS A 136 8.31 1.37 -14.26
C CYS A 136 7.24 1.95 -13.31
N LEU A 137 6.72 1.09 -12.43
CA LEU A 137 5.76 1.42 -11.37
C LEU A 137 6.32 1.06 -10.00
N LYS A 138 6.27 2.00 -9.05
CA LYS A 138 6.48 1.75 -7.61
C LYS A 138 5.14 1.34 -6.99
N ILE A 139 5.13 0.20 -6.33
CA ILE A 139 3.95 -0.39 -5.71
C ILE A 139 4.11 -0.31 -4.19
N LYS A 140 3.09 0.22 -3.51
CA LYS A 140 2.96 0.10 -2.05
C LYS A 140 2.07 -1.08 -1.74
N ILE A 141 2.46 -1.85 -0.74
CA ILE A 141 1.83 -3.09 -0.33
C ILE A 141 1.13 -2.87 1.00
N ASP A 142 -0.04 -3.49 1.14
CA ASP A 142 -0.68 -3.70 2.41
C ASP A 142 -0.58 -5.19 2.74
N LYS A 143 0.09 -5.53 3.83
CA LYS A 143 0.30 -6.91 4.28
C LYS A 143 -0.25 -7.03 5.69
N ASN A 144 -1.24 -7.90 5.82
CA ASN A 144 -1.79 -8.42 7.07
C ASN A 144 -1.33 -9.88 7.24
N GLU A 145 -1.63 -10.52 8.36
CA GLU A 145 -1.11 -11.86 8.71
C GLU A 145 -1.39 -12.91 7.63
N GLU A 146 -2.52 -12.83 6.93
CA GLU A 146 -2.94 -13.82 5.93
C GLU A 146 -3.14 -13.26 4.51
N ASP A 147 -3.01 -11.95 4.32
CA ASP A 147 -3.38 -11.31 3.05
C ASP A 147 -2.37 -10.23 2.63
N ILE A 148 -2.01 -10.28 1.35
CA ILE A 148 -1.17 -9.28 0.67
C ILE A 148 -2.06 -8.58 -0.35
N LYS A 149 -2.05 -7.25 -0.35
CA LYS A 149 -2.80 -6.41 -1.28
C LYS A 149 -1.95 -5.26 -1.79
N ILE A 150 -2.24 -4.79 -2.99
CA ILE A 150 -1.70 -3.55 -3.53
C ILE A 150 -2.47 -2.38 -2.91
N ALA A 151 -1.74 -1.50 -2.22
CA ALA A 151 -2.28 -0.36 -1.50
C ALA A 151 -2.25 0.94 -2.32
N SER A 152 -1.28 1.09 -3.21
CA SER A 152 -1.21 2.19 -4.17
C SER A 152 -0.11 1.93 -5.21
N THR A 153 -0.16 2.71 -6.29
CA THR A 153 0.87 2.71 -7.33
C THR A 153 1.33 4.14 -7.61
N ARG A 154 2.58 4.29 -8.04
CA ARG A 154 3.19 5.54 -8.52
C ARG A 154 4.13 5.23 -9.68
N LYS A 155 4.29 6.15 -10.63
CA LYS A 155 5.36 6.01 -11.63
C LYS A 155 6.72 6.11 -10.96
N CYS A 156 7.70 5.36 -11.45
CA CYS A 156 9.09 5.61 -11.07
C CYS A 156 9.48 7.02 -11.52
N SER A 157 10.28 7.71 -10.71
CA SER A 157 10.95 8.93 -11.13
C SER A 157 11.94 8.59 -12.23
N LYS A 158 12.00 9.42 -13.28
CA LYS A 158 13.11 9.38 -14.24
C LYS A 158 14.42 9.69 -13.53
#